data_AF-A0A9D8WM83-F1
#
_entry.id   AF-A0A9D8WM83-F1
#
_cell.length_a   1.000
_cell.length_b   1.000
_cell.length_c   1.000
_cell.angle_alpha   90.00
_cell.angle_beta   90.00
_cell.angle_gamma   90.00
#
_symmetry.space_group_name_H-M   'P 1'
#
loop_
_entity.id
_entity.type
_entity.pdbx_description
1 polymer ?
#
loop_
_entity_poly.entity_id
_entity_poly.type
_entity_poly.pdbx_seq_one_letter_code
_entity_poly.pdbx_strand_id
1 'polypeptide(L)'
;MEEIFVPISIFAAIVAVIWLFSHYNYKKRLTAHETLRLAVEKGQEVSPELVERMSYLNDPAKSDLRRGILLIAFGVAFICLGAMIPHDEPDAFRGMLGISSFPIILGAAYLGLWRFSHD
;
A
#
# COMPACT_ATOMS: atom_id res chain seq x y z
N MET A 1 2.14 2.51 34.59
CA MET A 1 2.83 1.58 33.66
C MET A 1 1.92 1.20 32.51
N GLU A 2 0.68 0.75 32.75
CA GLU A 2 -0.28 0.37 31.70
C GLU A 2 -0.58 1.48 30.68
N GLU A 3 -0.68 2.74 31.12
CA GLU A 3 -0.93 3.90 30.22
C GLU A 3 0.16 4.12 29.16
N ILE A 4 1.40 3.65 29.40
CA ILE A 4 2.50 3.75 28.43
C ILE A 4 2.48 2.57 27.45
N PHE A 5 2.04 1.39 27.90
CA PHE A 5 1.98 0.20 27.05
C PHE A 5 0.91 0.30 25.97
N VAL A 6 -0.21 1.00 26.24
CA VAL A 6 -1.30 1.13 25.27
C VAL A 6 -0.84 1.83 23.97
N PRO A 7 -0.27 3.05 23.99
CA PRO A 7 0.26 3.69 22.79
C PRO A 7 1.35 2.86 22.09
N ILE A 8 2.29 2.29 22.86
CA ILE A 8 3.38 1.49 22.31
C ILE A 8 2.85 0.29 21.54
N SER A 9 1.82 -0.39 22.08
CA SER A 9 1.23 -1.56 21.43
C SER A 9 0.58 -1.22 20.09
N ILE A 10 -0.10 -0.07 19.99
CA ILE A 10 -0.72 0.41 18.75
C ILE A 10 0.35 0.73 17.70
N PHE A 11 1.39 1.48 18.08
CA PHE A 11 2.48 1.81 17.15
C PHE A 11 3.27 0.57 16.72
N ALA A 12 3.54 -0.36 17.64
CA ALA A 12 4.20 -1.62 17.33
C ALA A 12 3.38 -2.48 16.36
N ALA A 13 2.05 -2.53 16.52
CA ALA A 13 1.17 -3.24 15.60
C ALA A 13 1.21 -2.65 14.18
N ILE A 14 1.22 -1.33 14.05
CA ILE A 14 1.35 -0.65 12.74
C ILE A 14 2.68 -1.04 12.08
N VAL A 15 3.80 -0.95 12.81
CA VAL A 15 5.12 -1.33 12.30
C VAL A 15 5.16 -2.80 11.90
N ALA A 16 4.58 -3.69 12.71
CA ALA A 16 4.54 -5.12 12.44
C ALA A 16 3.75 -5.44 11.15
N VAL A 17 2.59 -4.82 10.94
CA VAL A 17 1.78 -5.02 9.73
C VAL A 17 2.52 -4.53 8.49
N ILE A 18 3.11 -3.34 8.54
CA ILE A 18 3.90 -2.78 7.44
C ILE A 18 5.09 -3.69 7.12
N TRP A 19 5.83 -4.12 8.15
CA TRP A 19 6.97 -5.01 7.98
C TRP A 19 6.55 -6.35 7.39
N LEU A 20 5.47 -6.96 7.88
CA LEU A 20 4.96 -8.24 7.39
C LEU A 20 4.61 -8.15 5.91
N PHE A 21 3.83 -7.13 5.52
CA PHE A 21 3.45 -6.92 4.13
C PHE A 21 4.69 -6.68 3.25
N SER A 22 5.62 -5.83 3.70
CA SER A 22 6.87 -5.55 2.98
C SER A 22 7.71 -6.82 2.77
N HIS A 23 7.88 -7.62 3.82
CA HIS A 23 8.66 -8.86 3.81
C HIS A 23 8.10 -9.89 2.82
N TYR A 24 6.77 -10.10 2.82
CA TYR A 24 6.17 -11.03 1.86
C TYR A 24 6.20 -10.51 0.43
N ASN A 25 6.07 -9.20 0.19
CA ASN A 25 6.22 -8.65 -1.15
C ASN A 25 7.66 -8.75 -1.65
N TYR A 26 8.65 -8.52 -0.78
CA TYR A 26 10.05 -8.74 -1.09
C TYR A 26 10.32 -10.20 -1.46
N LYS A 27 9.85 -11.16 -0.67
CA LYS A 27 9.98 -12.60 -0.97
C LYS A 27 9.34 -12.98 -2.31
N LYS A 28 8.13 -12.50 -2.60
CA LYS A 28 7.46 -12.77 -3.89
C LYS A 28 8.31 -12.31 -5.09
N ARG A 29 8.94 -11.13 -4.99
CA ARG A 29 9.84 -10.61 -6.02
C ARG A 29 11.09 -11.48 -6.16
N LEU A 30 11.70 -11.85 -5.06
CA LEU A 30 12.91 -12.68 -5.05
C LEU A 30 12.66 -14.05 -5.70
N THR A 31 11.58 -14.73 -5.31
CA THR A 31 11.23 -16.06 -5.86
C THR A 31 10.94 -16.03 -7.37
N ALA A 32 10.35 -14.95 -7.88
CA ALA A 32 10.13 -14.79 -9.33
C ALA A 32 11.45 -14.68 -10.11
N HIS A 33 12.43 -13.93 -9.57
CA HIS A 33 13.77 -13.82 -10.17
C HIS A 33 14.58 -15.12 -10.05
N GLU A 34 14.47 -15.83 -8.93
CA GLU A 34 15.11 -17.14 -8.74
C GLU A 34 14.58 -18.19 -9.73
N THR A 35 13.27 -18.19 -9.98
CA THR A 35 12.64 -19.12 -10.94
C THR A 35 13.14 -18.88 -12.36
N LEU A 36 13.26 -17.62 -12.79
CA LEU A 36 13.85 -17.29 -14.09
C LEU A 36 15.32 -17.73 -14.18
N ARG A 37 16.10 -17.44 -13.14
CA ARG A 37 17.52 -17.83 -13.11
C ARG A 37 17.68 -19.34 -13.24
N LEU A 38 16.85 -20.11 -12.53
CA LEU A 38 16.84 -21.57 -12.61
C LEU A 38 16.44 -22.08 -14.01
N ALA A 39 15.51 -21.41 -14.68
CA ALA A 39 15.10 -21.75 -16.05
C ALA A 39 16.24 -21.50 -17.06
N VAL A 40 16.96 -20.38 -16.92
CA VAL A 40 18.15 -20.05 -17.73
C VAL A 40 19.27 -21.05 -17.49
N GLU A 41 19.58 -21.37 -16.23
CA GLU A 41 20.64 -22.32 -15.87
C GLU A 41 20.36 -23.75 -16.38
N LYS A 42 19.09 -24.12 -16.53
CA LYS A 42 18.68 -25.41 -17.11
C LYS A 42 18.68 -25.44 -18.65
N GLY A 43 19.13 -24.36 -19.30
CA GLY A 43 19.22 -24.25 -20.76
C GLY A 43 17.85 -24.13 -21.45
N GLN A 44 16.80 -23.76 -20.71
CA GLN A 44 15.50 -23.53 -21.29
C GLN A 44 15.54 -22.21 -22.09
N GLU A 45 15.13 -22.24 -23.36
CA GLU A 45 14.99 -21.00 -24.14
C GLU A 45 13.93 -20.12 -23.47
N VAL A 46 14.40 -19.05 -22.83
CA VAL A 46 13.50 -18.05 -22.26
C VAL A 46 12.87 -17.32 -23.43
N SER A 47 11.58 -17.57 -23.69
CA SER A 47 10.90 -16.88 -24.78
C SER A 47 10.90 -15.36 -24.50
N PRO A 48 11.13 -14.52 -25.53
CA PRO A 48 11.11 -13.07 -25.37
C PRO A 48 9.82 -12.55 -24.72
N GLU A 49 8.69 -13.23 -25.00
CA GLU A 49 7.38 -12.92 -24.41
C GLU A 49 7.37 -13.06 -22.87
N LEU A 50 8.09 -14.04 -22.32
CA LEU A 50 8.17 -14.27 -20.87
C LEU A 50 9.00 -13.19 -20.17
N VAL A 51 10.07 -12.73 -20.82
CA VAL A 51 10.88 -11.59 -20.35
C VAL A 51 10.05 -10.30 -20.38
N GLU A 52 9.29 -10.10 -21.45
CA GLU A 52 8.42 -8.93 -21.58
C GLU A 52 7.33 -8.91 -20.50
N ARG A 53 6.63 -10.05 -20.29
CA ARG A 53 5.64 -10.22 -19.21
C ARG A 53 6.23 -10.00 -17.82
N MET A 54 7.47 -10.44 -17.58
CA MET A 54 8.19 -10.17 -16.33
C MET A 54 8.49 -8.68 -16.14
N SER A 55 8.72 -7.93 -17.22
CA SER A 55 8.89 -6.47 -17.15
C SER A 55 7.60 -5.77 -16.69
N TYR A 56 6.44 -6.27 -17.15
CA TYR A 56 5.12 -5.74 -16.76
C TYR A 56 4.66 -6.18 -15.35
N LEU A 57 5.24 -7.21 -14.73
CA LEU A 57 4.92 -7.59 -13.34
C LEU A 57 5.22 -6.45 -12.35
N ASN A 58 6.11 -5.54 -12.74
CA ASN A 58 6.50 -4.38 -11.95
C ASN A 58 5.94 -3.07 -12.47
N ASP A 59 4.98 -3.10 -13.40
CA ASP A 59 4.38 -1.91 -13.98
C ASP A 59 3.83 -1.01 -12.86
N PRO A 60 4.52 0.12 -12.56
CA PRO A 60 4.13 0.98 -11.46
C PRO A 60 2.75 1.59 -11.73
N ALA A 61 2.40 1.84 -13.00
CA ALA A 61 1.15 2.49 -13.38
C ALA A 61 -0.08 1.69 -12.92
N LYS A 62 -0.14 0.39 -13.23
CA LYS A 62 -1.27 -0.47 -12.77
C LYS A 62 -1.34 -0.59 -11.26
N SER A 63 -0.18 -0.59 -10.60
CA SER A 63 -0.12 -0.61 -9.14
C SER A 63 -0.60 0.71 -8.53
N ASP A 64 -0.36 1.85 -9.19
CA ASP A 64 -0.65 3.18 -8.69
C ASP A 64 -2.16 3.47 -8.69
N LEU A 65 -2.91 3.05 -9.72
CA LEU A 65 -4.38 3.17 -9.73
C LEU A 65 -5.01 2.47 -8.52
N ARG A 66 -4.64 1.20 -8.29
CA ARG A 66 -5.19 0.43 -7.17
C ARG A 66 -4.81 1.04 -5.82
N ARG A 67 -3.56 1.47 -5.66
CA ARG A 67 -3.08 2.12 -4.44
C ARG A 67 -3.82 3.43 -4.19
N GLY A 68 -4.00 4.24 -5.23
CA GLY A 68 -4.72 5.51 -5.18
C GLY A 68 -6.15 5.35 -4.67
N ILE A 69 -6.91 4.43 -5.29
CA ILE A 69 -8.30 4.15 -4.89
C ILE A 69 -8.37 3.65 -3.44
N LEU A 70 -7.51 2.71 -3.05
CA LEU A 70 -7.51 2.15 -1.69
C LEU A 70 -7.20 3.21 -0.64
N LEU A 71 -6.25 4.11 -0.90
CA LEU A 71 -5.88 5.18 0.01
C LEU A 71 -7.01 6.20 0.18
N ILE A 72 -7.67 6.61 -0.91
CA ILE A 72 -8.85 7.49 -0.81
C ILE A 72 -9.94 6.82 0.00
N ALA A 73 -10.24 5.54 -0.28
CA ALA A 73 -11.25 4.79 0.48
C ALA A 73 -10.91 4.72 1.98
N PHE A 74 -9.63 4.55 2.32
CA PHE A 74 -9.17 4.53 3.71
C PHE A 74 -9.35 5.89 4.40
N GLY A 75 -9.06 6.99 3.70
CA GLY A 75 -9.34 8.33 4.18
C GLY A 75 -10.82 8.60 4.40
N VAL A 76 -11.67 8.22 3.44
CA VAL A 76 -13.13 8.30 3.59
C VAL A 76 -13.61 7.48 4.78
N ALA A 77 -13.06 6.30 5.02
CA ALA A 77 -13.40 5.48 6.18
C ALA A 77 -13.08 6.20 7.51
N PHE A 78 -11.96 6.92 7.61
CA PHE A 78 -11.67 7.74 8.79
C PHE A 78 -12.67 8.89 8.96
N ILE A 79 -13.07 9.56 7.88
CA ILE A 79 -14.10 10.61 7.95
C ILE A 79 -15.43 10.03 8.46
N CYS A 80 -15.85 8.88 7.92
CA CYS A 80 -17.05 8.17 8.37
C CYS A 80 -16.95 7.76 9.84
N LEU A 81 -15.81 7.23 10.27
CA LEU A 81 -15.57 6.88 11.68
C LEU A 81 -15.69 8.10 12.58
N GLY A 82 -15.07 9.23 12.19
CA GLY A 82 -15.17 10.49 12.93
C GLY A 82 -16.62 10.98 13.03
N ALA A 83 -17.41 10.83 11.96
CA ALA A 83 -18.81 11.24 11.94
C ALA A 83 -19.72 10.36 12.82
N MET A 84 -19.26 9.16 13.21
CA MET A 84 -19.96 8.28 14.15
C MET A 84 -19.62 8.59 15.61
N ILE A 85 -18.62 9.45 15.89
CA ILE A 85 -18.27 9.86 17.25
C ILE A 85 -19.36 10.82 17.75
N PRO A 86 -19.85 10.66 18.99
CA PRO A 86 -20.85 11.56 19.56
C PRO A 86 -20.42 13.04 19.56
N HIS A 87 -21.39 13.94 19.39
CA HIS A 87 -21.15 15.38 19.17
C HIS A 87 -20.66 16.15 20.40
N ASP A 88 -20.58 15.51 21.56
CA ASP A 88 -20.01 16.05 22.80
C ASP A 88 -18.48 16.20 22.74
N GLU A 89 -17.81 15.58 21.76
CA GLU A 89 -16.38 15.72 21.51
C GLU A 89 -16.06 16.28 20.10
N PRO A 90 -16.27 17.58 19.83
CA PRO A 90 -16.04 18.17 18.51
C PRO A 90 -14.56 18.11 18.06
N ASP A 91 -13.62 18.05 19.01
CA ASP A 91 -12.19 17.90 18.72
C ASP A 91 -11.84 16.51 18.15
N ALA A 92 -12.62 15.48 18.49
CA ALA A 92 -12.40 14.13 17.98
C ALA A 92 -12.68 14.04 16.47
N PHE A 93 -13.77 14.67 16.00
CA PHE A 93 -14.06 14.75 14.57
C PHE A 93 -12.98 15.53 13.81
N ARG A 94 -12.55 16.68 14.35
CA ARG A 94 -11.48 17.49 13.73
C ARG A 94 -10.15 16.74 13.68
N GLY A 95 -9.81 15.99 14.74
CA GLY A 95 -8.65 15.11 14.76
C GLY A 95 -8.72 14.02 13.68
N MET A 96 -9.89 13.40 13.53
CA MET A 96 -10.10 12.36 12.52
C MET A 96 -10.03 12.90 11.09
N LEU A 97 -10.55 14.10 10.84
CA LEU A 97 -10.36 14.82 9.58
C LEU A 97 -8.87 15.05 9.28
N GLY A 98 -8.10 15.48 10.29
CA GLY A 98 -6.65 15.65 10.18
C GLY A 98 -5.95 14.35 9.77
N ILE A 99 -6.25 13.23 10.44
CA ILE A 99 -5.68 11.91 10.12
C ILE A 99 -6.10 11.44 8.72
N SER A 100 -7.36 11.67 8.33
CA SER A 100 -7.89 11.27 7.02
C SER A 100 -7.24 12.00 5.84
N SER A 101 -6.72 13.21 6.06
CA SER A 101 -6.12 14.02 5.00
C SER A 101 -4.90 13.35 4.37
N PHE A 102 -4.10 12.64 5.17
CA PHE A 102 -2.90 11.94 4.70
C PHE A 102 -3.21 10.89 3.62
N PRO A 103 -4.05 9.86 3.88
CA PRO A 103 -4.37 8.87 2.86
C PRO A 103 -5.15 9.47 1.67
N ILE A 104 -5.98 10.51 1.87
CA ILE A 104 -6.68 11.16 0.75
C ILE A 104 -5.69 11.84 -0.21
N ILE A 105 -4.75 12.63 0.31
CA ILE A 105 -3.75 13.33 -0.50
C ILE A 105 -2.82 12.33 -1.19
N LEU A 106 -2.34 11.31 -0.47
CA LEU A 106 -1.52 10.25 -1.07
C LEU A 106 -2.28 9.50 -2.17
N GLY A 107 -3.55 9.19 -1.92
CA GLY A 107 -4.40 8.52 -2.89
C GLY A 107 -4.60 9.36 -4.16
N ALA A 108 -4.87 10.65 -4.00
CA ALA A 108 -4.96 11.60 -5.11
C ALA A 108 -3.65 11.71 -5.89
N ALA A 109 -2.50 11.71 -5.21
CA ALA A 109 -1.19 11.72 -5.85
C ALA A 109 -0.97 10.46 -6.71
N TYR A 110 -1.29 9.27 -6.18
CA TYR A 110 -1.21 8.01 -6.93
C TYR A 110 -2.13 8.00 -8.15
N LEU A 111 -3.36 8.54 -8.03
CA LEU A 111 -4.27 8.67 -9.18
C LEU A 111 -3.74 9.66 -10.22
N GLY A 112 -3.12 10.76 -9.78
CA GLY A 112 -2.46 11.71 -10.66
C GLY A 112 -1.31 11.07 -11.44
N LEU A 113 -0.41 10.36 -10.75
CA LEU A 113 0.69 9.62 -11.38
C LEU A 113 0.17 8.56 -12.37
N TRP A 114 -0.86 7.82 -11.98
CA TRP A 114 -1.51 6.88 -12.89
C TRP A 114 -2.04 7.56 -14.15
N ARG A 115 -2.74 8.70 -14.00
CA ARG A 115 -3.29 9.46 -15.12
C ARG A 115 -2.21 9.91 -16.10
N PHE A 116 -1.06 10.41 -15.61
CA PHE A 116 0.07 10.83 -16.44
C PHE A 116 0.85 9.67 -17.06
N SER A 117 0.84 8.48 -16.45
CA SER A 117 1.49 7.29 -17.02
C SER A 117 0.71 6.64 -18.17
N HIS A 118 -0.56 7.03 -18.36
CA HIS A 118 -1.47 6.49 -19.38
C HIS A 118 -1.78 7.50 -20.51
N ASP A 119 -1.19 8.70 -20.48
CA ASP A 119 -1.12 9.64 -21.62
C ASP A 119 0.19 9.46 -22.39
#